data_AF-A0A9W7D488-F1
#
_entry.id   AF-A0A9W7D488-F1
#
_cell.length_a   1.000
_cell.length_b   1.000
_cell.length_c   1.000
_cell.angle_alpha   90.00
_cell.angle_beta   90.00
_cell.angle_gamma   90.00
#
_symmetry.space_group_name_H-M   'P 1'
#
loop_
_entity.id
_entity.type
_entity.pdbx_description
1 polymer ?
#
loop_
_entity_poly.entity_id
_entity_poly.type
_entity_poly.pdbx_seq_one_letter_code
_entity_poly.pdbx_strand_id
1 'polypeptide(L)'
;MAYLQSPADPIFYMHHGLIDLIQTIYLKCQVGAENFTLSDAAKGNDPRWFSTGMRRNGGSFTAEDNVTMRVLAFDGKTTVNVWQDPRNILYPFFKDLPYKYRHYVDAKDLGNYSYTYAMSGGLASMYQYCSKSNTIATASSLLADETQYNTRGGGSEHLCPIVEPGTADDNLVRRWNIALFESARIVGYTETAAREQMELVACQYQDDCLGGVQDYTDLFRTNFGVDGHPRCYTLIQYLNSGDLVIGIPKWKEITARFLPCAAYKKRPQTVFEKAVDKYASTTSS
;
A
#
# COMPACT_ATOMS: atom_id res chain seq x y z
N MET A 1 9.05 9.17 -7.94
CA MET A 1 7.84 8.33 -8.03
C MET A 1 6.55 9.06 -8.47
N ALA A 2 6.50 10.39 -8.60
CA ALA A 2 5.32 11.13 -9.07
C ALA A 2 5.55 11.86 -10.41
N TYR A 3 6.22 11.21 -11.38
CA TYR A 3 6.48 11.77 -12.71
C TYR A 3 6.59 10.65 -13.76
N LEU A 4 6.63 10.98 -15.05
CA LEU A 4 6.61 9.98 -16.13
C LEU A 4 7.81 9.01 -16.09
N GLN A 5 8.94 9.45 -15.54
CA GLN A 5 10.15 8.66 -15.33
C GLN A 5 10.12 7.87 -14.01
N SER A 6 8.97 7.70 -13.33
CA SER A 6 8.87 6.88 -12.11
C SER A 6 9.48 5.48 -12.25
N PRO A 7 9.34 4.74 -13.38
CA PRO A 7 9.99 3.44 -13.54
C PRO A 7 11.54 3.46 -13.52
N ALA A 8 12.18 4.63 -13.61
CA ALA A 8 13.63 4.74 -13.48
C ALA A 8 14.12 4.60 -12.02
N ASP A 9 13.22 4.76 -11.04
CA ASP A 9 13.51 4.55 -9.62
C ASP A 9 13.26 3.08 -9.25
N PRO A 10 14.23 2.33 -8.73
CA PRO A 10 14.03 0.93 -8.33
C PRO A 10 12.88 0.72 -7.33
N ILE A 11 12.57 1.73 -6.50
CA ILE A 11 11.44 1.68 -5.56
C ILE A 11 10.10 1.49 -6.31
N PHE A 12 10.02 1.89 -7.59
CA PHE A 12 8.84 1.66 -8.43
C PHE A 12 8.44 0.19 -8.48
N TYR A 13 9.41 -0.69 -8.70
CA TYR A 13 9.13 -2.11 -8.84
C TYR A 13 8.77 -2.74 -7.48
N MET A 14 9.37 -2.27 -6.38
CA MET A 14 8.99 -2.70 -5.03
C MET A 14 7.57 -2.25 -4.67
N HIS A 15 7.22 -1.01 -5.00
CA HIS A 15 5.86 -0.48 -4.81
C HIS A 15 4.84 -1.29 -5.61
N HIS A 16 5.08 -1.53 -6.91
CA HIS A 16 4.18 -2.33 -7.73
C HIS A 16 4.13 -3.80 -7.31
N GLY A 17 5.22 -4.36 -6.78
CA GLY A 17 5.22 -5.67 -6.13
C GLY A 17 4.31 -5.74 -4.92
N LEU A 18 4.27 -4.68 -4.09
CA LEU A 18 3.33 -4.58 -2.98
C LEU A 18 1.87 -4.44 -3.47
N ILE A 19 1.62 -3.65 -4.52
CA ILE A 19 0.28 -3.52 -5.10
C ILE A 19 -0.23 -4.88 -5.62
N ASP A 20 0.62 -5.65 -6.30
CA ASP A 20 0.26 -6.97 -6.80
C ASP A 20 0.06 -8.01 -5.66
N LEU A 21 0.84 -7.91 -4.58
CA LEU A 21 0.56 -8.66 -3.35
C LEU A 21 -0.82 -8.29 -2.76
N ILE A 22 -1.17 -7.01 -2.69
CA ILE A 22 -2.50 -6.57 -2.22
C ILE A 22 -3.60 -7.12 -3.14
N GLN A 23 -3.37 -7.16 -4.46
CA GLN A 23 -4.28 -7.79 -5.42
C GLN A 23 -4.44 -9.30 -5.15
N THR A 24 -3.34 -10.01 -4.86
CA THR A 24 -3.38 -11.43 -4.47
C THR A 24 -4.24 -11.64 -3.22
N ILE A 25 -4.10 -10.78 -2.21
CA ILE A 25 -4.94 -10.80 -1.02
C ILE A 25 -6.40 -10.55 -1.42
N TYR A 26 -6.69 -9.50 -2.20
CA TYR A 26 -8.04 -9.19 -2.67
C TYR A 26 -8.72 -10.38 -3.35
N LEU A 27 -8.02 -11.08 -4.25
CA LEU A 27 -8.55 -12.26 -4.96
C LEU A 27 -8.95 -13.38 -4.00
N LYS A 28 -8.13 -13.69 -2.99
CA LYS A 28 -8.53 -14.63 -1.92
C LYS A 28 -9.79 -14.15 -1.21
N CYS A 29 -9.81 -12.90 -0.81
CA CYS A 29 -10.78 -12.40 0.15
C CYS A 29 -12.16 -12.16 -0.44
N GLN A 30 -12.23 -11.64 -1.67
CA GLN A 30 -13.48 -11.33 -2.34
C GLN A 30 -13.95 -12.48 -3.24
N VAL A 31 -13.03 -13.26 -3.80
CA VAL A 31 -13.34 -14.27 -4.84
C VAL A 31 -13.18 -15.70 -4.31
N GLY A 32 -12.52 -15.90 -3.17
CA GLY A 32 -12.26 -17.23 -2.62
C GLY A 32 -11.18 -17.99 -3.39
N ALA A 33 -10.44 -17.33 -4.29
CA ALA A 33 -9.46 -17.93 -5.20
C ALA A 33 -8.15 -18.32 -4.51
N GLU A 34 -8.20 -18.86 -3.28
CA GLU A 34 -7.00 -19.25 -2.54
C GLU A 34 -6.36 -20.52 -3.13
N ASN A 35 -7.17 -21.58 -3.25
CA ASN A 35 -6.70 -22.93 -3.59
C ASN A 35 -6.96 -23.32 -5.05
N PHE A 36 -7.37 -22.39 -5.90
CA PHE A 36 -7.65 -22.65 -7.32
C PHE A 36 -7.33 -21.44 -8.19
N THR A 37 -7.01 -21.67 -9.47
CA THR A 37 -6.93 -20.64 -10.50
C THR A 37 -8.35 -20.32 -10.99
N LEU A 38 -8.64 -19.04 -11.18
CA LEU A 38 -9.90 -18.64 -11.81
C LEU A 38 -9.99 -19.22 -13.24
N SER A 39 -11.18 -19.67 -13.65
CA SER A 39 -11.39 -20.07 -15.05
C SER A 39 -11.34 -18.85 -15.96
N ASP A 40 -10.94 -19.04 -17.23
CA ASP A 40 -10.94 -17.97 -18.25
C ASP A 40 -12.27 -17.22 -18.35
N ALA A 41 -13.38 -17.97 -18.26
CA ALA A 41 -14.72 -17.39 -18.30
C ALA A 41 -15.03 -16.53 -17.07
N ALA A 42 -14.55 -16.91 -15.89
CA ALA A 42 -14.68 -16.10 -14.68
C ALA A 42 -13.84 -14.83 -14.81
N LYS A 43 -12.57 -14.95 -15.24
CA LYS A 43 -11.66 -13.81 -15.42
C LYS A 43 -12.20 -12.77 -16.42
N GLY A 44 -12.90 -13.20 -17.47
CA GLY A 44 -13.42 -12.29 -18.49
C GLY A 44 -14.74 -11.58 -18.17
N ASN A 45 -15.51 -12.06 -17.19
CA ASN A 45 -16.91 -11.64 -16.99
C ASN A 45 -17.22 -11.04 -15.62
N ASP A 46 -16.30 -11.05 -14.67
CA ASP A 46 -16.55 -10.50 -13.34
C ASP A 46 -16.23 -8.99 -13.28
N PRO A 47 -17.21 -8.14 -12.92
CA PRO A 47 -17.04 -6.70 -12.87
C PRO A 47 -16.07 -6.23 -11.77
N ARG A 48 -15.68 -7.10 -10.84
CA ARG A 48 -14.77 -6.75 -9.72
C ARG A 48 -13.33 -6.47 -10.15
N TRP A 49 -12.89 -7.03 -11.28
CA TRP A 49 -11.52 -6.82 -11.79
C TRP A 49 -11.47 -6.36 -13.25
N PHE A 50 -12.57 -6.49 -14.00
CA PHE A 50 -12.65 -5.90 -15.33
C PHE A 50 -13.98 -5.18 -15.54
N SER A 51 -13.91 -3.89 -15.82
CA SER A 51 -15.03 -3.08 -16.28
C SER A 51 -14.71 -2.48 -17.64
N THR A 52 -15.75 -2.29 -18.47
CA THR A 52 -15.57 -1.75 -19.81
C THR A 52 -15.30 -0.25 -19.74
N GLY A 53 -14.17 0.18 -20.33
CA GLY A 53 -13.80 1.60 -20.44
C GLY A 53 -13.84 2.07 -21.89
N MET A 54 -14.19 3.33 -22.13
CA MET A 54 -14.21 3.91 -23.49
C MET A 54 -12.78 4.10 -24.03
N ARG A 55 -12.56 3.76 -25.30
CA ARG A 55 -11.28 4.01 -25.98
C ARG A 55 -11.23 5.44 -26.50
N ARG A 56 -10.03 6.04 -26.52
CA ARG A 56 -9.81 7.38 -27.09
C ARG A 56 -10.23 7.50 -28.57
N ASN A 57 -10.12 6.41 -29.34
CA ASN A 57 -10.43 6.38 -30.77
C ASN A 57 -11.85 5.83 -31.07
N GLY A 58 -12.72 5.76 -30.06
CA GLY A 58 -14.05 5.16 -30.18
C GLY A 58 -14.07 3.65 -29.90
N GLY A 59 -15.24 3.16 -29.46
CA GLY A 59 -15.43 1.81 -28.94
C GLY A 59 -15.06 1.67 -27.46
N SER A 60 -15.10 0.44 -26.96
CA SER A 60 -14.82 0.11 -25.56
C SER A 60 -13.75 -0.97 -25.43
N PHE A 61 -13.02 -0.95 -24.33
CA PHE A 61 -12.16 -2.06 -23.92
C PHE A 61 -13.04 -3.22 -23.41
N THR A 62 -12.61 -4.43 -23.74
CA THR A 62 -13.20 -5.72 -23.36
C THR A 62 -12.09 -6.61 -22.79
N ALA A 63 -12.45 -7.61 -22.00
CA ALA A 63 -11.47 -8.49 -21.36
C ALA A 63 -10.67 -9.34 -22.37
N GLU A 64 -11.20 -9.47 -23.60
CA GLU A 64 -10.57 -10.16 -24.73
C GLU A 64 -9.55 -9.31 -25.48
N ASP A 65 -9.47 -8.01 -25.20
CA ASP A 65 -8.53 -7.13 -25.87
C ASP A 65 -7.09 -7.44 -25.52
N ASN A 66 -6.23 -7.22 -26.51
CA ASN A 66 -4.80 -7.43 -26.34
C ASN A 66 -4.16 -6.31 -25.53
N VAL A 67 -3.37 -6.67 -24.53
CA VAL A 67 -2.38 -5.81 -23.90
C VAL A 67 -1.32 -5.50 -24.94
N THR A 68 -1.21 -4.22 -25.29
CA THR A 68 -0.25 -3.72 -26.26
C THR A 68 0.66 -2.72 -25.59
N MET A 69 1.91 -2.70 -26.02
CA MET A 69 2.86 -1.69 -25.63
C MET A 69 3.32 -0.92 -26.85
N ARG A 70 3.40 0.40 -26.71
CA ARG A 70 3.88 1.27 -27.78
C ARG A 70 5.40 1.38 -27.65
N VAL A 71 6.12 0.51 -28.35
CA VAL A 71 7.59 0.52 -28.40
C VAL A 71 8.04 0.87 -29.81
N LEU A 72 9.10 1.68 -29.91
CA LEU A 72 9.71 2.00 -31.20
C LEU A 72 10.64 0.87 -31.63
N ALA A 73 10.61 0.52 -32.92
CA ALA A 73 11.58 -0.36 -33.53
C ALA A 73 12.98 0.29 -33.56
N PHE A 74 14.00 -0.45 -34.01
CA PHE A 74 15.37 0.05 -34.14
C PHE A 74 15.50 1.29 -35.05
N ASP A 75 14.53 1.54 -35.92
CA ASP A 75 14.48 2.72 -36.78
C ASP A 75 14.02 4.00 -36.04
N GLY A 76 13.61 3.89 -34.77
CA GLY A 76 13.12 4.98 -33.94
C GLY A 76 11.77 5.58 -34.40
N LYS A 77 11.09 4.96 -35.37
CA LYS A 77 9.90 5.53 -36.04
C LYS A 77 8.74 4.56 -36.07
N THR A 78 9.00 3.29 -36.34
CA THR A 78 7.96 2.28 -36.46
C THR A 78 7.53 1.83 -35.07
N THR A 79 6.23 1.91 -34.76
CA THR A 79 5.69 1.29 -33.55
C THR A 79 5.57 -0.21 -33.78
N VAL A 80 6.15 -1.01 -32.89
CA VAL A 80 6.08 -2.46 -32.92
C VAL A 80 5.48 -2.99 -31.63
N ASN A 81 4.79 -4.11 -31.74
CA ASN A 81 4.35 -4.87 -30.59
C ASN A 81 5.43 -5.89 -30.22
N VAL A 82 6.05 -5.73 -29.06
CA VAL A 82 7.32 -6.42 -28.75
C VAL A 82 7.22 -7.93 -28.72
N TRP A 83 6.04 -8.48 -28.40
CA TRP A 83 5.82 -9.93 -28.33
C TRP A 83 5.61 -10.57 -29.72
N GLN A 84 5.47 -9.77 -30.78
CA GLN A 84 5.29 -10.26 -32.15
C GLN A 84 6.54 -10.13 -33.02
N ASP A 85 7.53 -9.32 -32.62
CA ASP A 85 8.74 -9.08 -33.41
C ASP A 85 9.97 -9.71 -32.74
N PRO A 86 10.42 -10.89 -33.18
CA PRO A 86 11.60 -11.56 -32.64
C PRO A 86 12.88 -10.74 -32.72
N ARG A 87 12.92 -9.71 -33.57
CA ARG A 87 14.09 -8.84 -33.70
C ARG A 87 14.15 -7.81 -32.58
N ASN A 88 13.04 -7.49 -31.94
CA ASN A 88 12.99 -6.49 -30.87
C ASN A 88 13.80 -6.97 -29.66
N ILE A 89 14.64 -6.09 -29.08
CA ILE A 89 15.46 -6.41 -27.89
C ILE A 89 14.62 -6.86 -26.68
N LEU A 90 13.37 -6.40 -26.59
CA LEU A 90 12.46 -6.76 -25.51
C LEU A 90 11.71 -8.08 -25.76
N TYR A 91 11.72 -8.60 -26.99
CA TYR A 91 10.99 -9.83 -27.35
C TYR A 91 11.24 -11.01 -26.40
N PRO A 92 12.49 -11.31 -25.98
CA PRO A 92 12.74 -12.43 -25.07
C PRO A 92 12.00 -12.35 -23.73
N PHE A 93 11.66 -11.15 -23.25
CA PHE A 93 10.99 -10.93 -21.98
C PHE A 93 9.46 -11.05 -22.07
N PHE A 94 8.87 -10.93 -23.27
CA PHE A 94 7.42 -10.87 -23.46
C PHE A 94 6.85 -11.99 -24.34
N LYS A 95 7.68 -12.71 -25.10
CA LYS A 95 7.24 -13.73 -26.07
C LYS A 95 6.39 -14.86 -25.46
N ASP A 96 6.61 -15.17 -24.19
CA ASP A 96 6.00 -16.29 -23.49
C ASP A 96 4.93 -15.82 -22.48
N LEU A 97 4.67 -14.50 -22.40
CA LEU A 97 3.61 -13.94 -21.55
C LEU A 97 2.27 -13.94 -22.27
N PRO A 98 1.15 -14.05 -21.54
CA PRO A 98 -0.17 -13.92 -22.14
C PRO A 98 -0.39 -12.52 -22.70
N TYR A 99 -1.32 -12.36 -23.65
CA TYR A 99 -1.52 -11.08 -24.32
C TYR A 99 -2.91 -10.47 -24.12
N LYS A 100 -3.85 -11.12 -23.43
CA LYS A 100 -5.21 -10.58 -23.19
C LYS A 100 -5.33 -10.03 -21.77
N TYR A 101 -6.12 -8.97 -21.59
CA TYR A 101 -6.37 -8.40 -20.24
C TYR A 101 -6.82 -9.45 -19.22
N ARG A 102 -7.77 -10.32 -19.61
CA ARG A 102 -8.29 -11.36 -18.71
C ARG A 102 -7.22 -12.32 -18.18
N HIS A 103 -6.12 -12.55 -18.89
CA HIS A 103 -5.09 -13.49 -18.47
C HIS A 103 -4.13 -12.89 -17.42
N TYR A 104 -4.16 -11.58 -17.21
CA TYR A 104 -3.34 -10.90 -16.18
C TYR A 104 -4.06 -10.73 -14.84
N VAL A 105 -5.28 -11.27 -14.69
CA VAL A 105 -6.09 -11.10 -13.48
C VAL A 105 -5.48 -11.82 -12.28
N ASP A 106 -4.87 -12.99 -12.49
CA ASP A 106 -4.34 -13.85 -11.42
C ASP A 106 -2.88 -14.20 -11.73
N ALA A 107 -1.95 -13.71 -10.90
CA ALA A 107 -0.51 -13.95 -11.03
C ALA A 107 -0.13 -15.43 -10.94
N LYS A 108 -0.99 -16.28 -10.37
CA LYS A 108 -0.79 -17.73 -10.31
C LYS A 108 -1.03 -18.44 -11.64
N ASP A 109 -1.61 -17.75 -12.63
CA ASP A 109 -1.98 -18.29 -13.93
C ASP A 109 -1.39 -17.49 -15.10
N LEU A 110 -0.07 -17.28 -15.04
CA LEU A 110 0.76 -16.66 -16.08
C LEU A 110 1.64 -17.69 -16.82
N GLY A 111 1.33 -18.97 -16.70
CA GLY A 111 2.11 -20.06 -17.30
C GLY A 111 3.48 -20.23 -16.62
N ASN A 112 4.56 -20.23 -17.40
CA ASN A 112 5.92 -20.39 -16.87
C ASN A 112 6.38 -19.22 -15.98
N TYR A 113 5.66 -18.10 -16.02
CA TYR A 113 5.93 -16.93 -15.17
C TYR A 113 4.95 -16.82 -14.02
N SER A 114 4.14 -17.85 -13.74
CA SER A 114 3.26 -17.84 -12.58
C SER A 114 4.09 -17.71 -11.29
N TYR A 115 3.62 -16.86 -10.38
CA TYR A 115 4.30 -16.63 -9.11
C TYR A 115 3.30 -16.46 -7.97
N THR A 116 3.85 -16.47 -6.76
CA THR A 116 3.13 -16.17 -5.53
C THR A 116 4.07 -15.49 -4.55
N TYR A 117 3.53 -15.03 -3.42
CA TYR A 117 4.24 -14.22 -2.46
C TYR A 117 4.49 -14.94 -1.15
N ALA A 118 5.64 -14.65 -0.55
CA ALA A 118 5.82 -14.78 0.89
C ALA A 118 5.37 -13.47 1.55
N MET A 119 4.62 -13.57 2.65
CA MET A 119 4.12 -12.40 3.39
C MET A 119 4.23 -12.60 4.90
N SER A 120 4.52 -11.52 5.61
CA SER A 120 4.61 -11.46 7.07
C SER A 120 3.80 -10.30 7.63
N GLY A 121 3.67 -10.24 8.95
CA GLY A 121 3.14 -9.07 9.66
C GLY A 121 1.73 -8.67 9.24
N GLY A 122 1.51 -7.36 9.05
CA GLY A 122 0.18 -6.83 8.77
C GLY A 122 -0.46 -7.35 7.47
N LEU A 123 0.36 -7.64 6.45
CA LEU A 123 -0.12 -8.22 5.17
C LEU A 123 -0.52 -9.69 5.34
N ALA A 124 0.26 -10.46 6.10
CA ALA A 124 -0.10 -11.82 6.47
C ALA A 124 -1.41 -11.87 7.28
N SER A 125 -1.57 -11.00 8.29
CA SER A 125 -2.82 -10.88 9.04
C SER A 125 -3.99 -10.50 8.15
N MET A 126 -3.79 -9.56 7.21
CA MET A 126 -4.80 -9.20 6.23
C MET A 126 -5.19 -10.40 5.37
N TYR A 127 -4.22 -11.14 4.83
CA TYR A 127 -4.47 -12.35 4.04
C TYR A 127 -5.23 -13.40 4.85
N GLN A 128 -4.83 -13.69 6.08
CA GLN A 128 -5.43 -14.73 6.91
C GLN A 128 -6.87 -14.39 7.34
N TYR A 129 -7.11 -13.15 7.77
CA TYR A 129 -8.36 -12.75 8.41
C TYR A 129 -9.31 -11.95 7.52
N CYS A 130 -9.03 -11.82 6.22
CA CYS A 130 -9.82 -10.96 5.36
C CYS A 130 -11.28 -11.35 5.16
N SER A 131 -11.68 -12.60 5.44
CA SER A 131 -13.09 -12.98 5.47
C SER A 131 -13.89 -12.18 6.51
N LYS A 132 -13.20 -11.67 7.55
CA LYS A 132 -13.75 -10.77 8.57
C LYS A 132 -13.59 -9.28 8.21
N SER A 133 -12.80 -8.94 7.17
CA SER A 133 -12.52 -7.55 6.79
C SER A 133 -13.72 -6.81 6.19
N ASN A 134 -14.76 -7.52 5.75
CA ASN A 134 -16.03 -6.90 5.33
C ASN A 134 -16.89 -6.43 6.53
N THR A 135 -16.41 -6.60 7.77
CA THR A 135 -17.07 -6.10 8.98
C THR A 135 -16.25 -4.97 9.61
N ILE A 136 -16.90 -3.88 10.03
CA ILE A 136 -16.28 -2.60 10.44
C ILE A 136 -15.30 -2.73 11.63
N ALA A 137 -15.31 -3.84 12.37
CA ALA A 137 -14.40 -4.12 13.49
C ALA A 137 -12.95 -4.49 13.07
N THR A 138 -12.46 -3.92 11.97
CA THR A 138 -11.15 -4.26 11.36
C THR A 138 -9.93 -3.81 12.17
N ALA A 139 -10.10 -2.94 13.17
CA ALA A 139 -9.00 -2.51 14.03
C ALA A 139 -8.47 -3.70 14.86
N SER A 140 -9.38 -4.48 15.47
CA SER A 140 -8.99 -5.65 16.25
C SER A 140 -8.45 -6.80 15.40
N SER A 141 -8.78 -6.86 14.10
CA SER A 141 -8.35 -7.92 13.17
C SER A 141 -6.93 -7.69 12.61
N LEU A 142 -6.62 -6.45 12.22
CA LEU A 142 -5.27 -6.09 11.74
C LEU A 142 -4.25 -5.93 12.88
N LEU A 143 -4.76 -5.71 14.10
CA LEU A 143 -3.96 -5.66 15.33
C LEU A 143 -4.00 -6.99 16.11
N ALA A 144 -4.83 -7.95 15.68
CA ALA A 144 -4.96 -9.28 16.29
C ALA A 144 -3.61 -9.98 16.34
N ASP A 145 -3.45 -10.82 17.35
CA ASP A 145 -2.26 -11.62 17.52
C ASP A 145 -2.12 -12.64 16.40
N GLU A 146 -0.89 -12.82 15.91
CA GLU A 146 -0.53 -13.90 14.98
C GLU A 146 -0.69 -15.22 15.74
N THR A 147 -1.92 -15.72 15.83
CA THR A 147 -2.14 -17.08 16.31
C THR A 147 -1.45 -18.02 15.34
N GLN A 148 -0.39 -18.69 15.81
CA GLN A 148 0.34 -19.72 15.07
C GLN A 148 -0.66 -20.72 14.48
N TYR A 149 -0.91 -20.60 13.18
CA TYR A 149 -1.63 -21.61 12.43
C TYR A 149 -0.64 -22.46 11.68
N ASN A 150 -0.82 -23.78 11.84
CA ASN A 150 -0.04 -24.81 11.18
C ASN A 150 0.00 -24.54 9.68
N THR A 151 1.21 -24.36 9.17
CA THR A 151 1.55 -24.49 7.76
C THR A 151 0.90 -25.75 7.22
N ARG A 152 -0.25 -25.61 6.54
CA ARG A 152 -0.72 -26.63 5.61
C ARG A 152 0.12 -26.51 4.34
N GLY A 153 1.41 -26.80 4.48
CA GLY A 153 2.24 -27.24 3.38
C GLY A 153 1.77 -28.63 3.00
N GLY A 154 0.74 -28.70 2.16
CA GLY A 154 0.11 -29.94 1.75
C GLY A 154 -0.09 -29.96 0.25
N GLY A 155 0.96 -30.37 -0.48
CA GLY A 155 0.90 -31.04 -1.79
C GLY A 155 -0.16 -30.60 -2.80
N SER A 156 -0.40 -29.29 -2.95
CA SER A 156 -1.29 -28.79 -4.00
C SER A 156 -0.47 -28.56 -5.27
N GLU A 157 -0.94 -29.05 -6.42
CA GLU A 157 -0.43 -28.65 -7.74
C GLU A 157 -0.54 -27.12 -7.97
N HIS A 158 -1.26 -26.42 -7.09
CA HIS A 158 -1.56 -25.00 -7.19
C HIS A 158 -0.64 -24.14 -6.31
N LEU A 159 -0.12 -23.04 -6.89
CA LEU A 159 0.68 -22.04 -6.18
C LEU A 159 -0.17 -21.34 -5.13
N CYS A 160 0.29 -21.29 -3.88
CA CYS A 160 -0.38 -20.56 -2.80
C CYS A 160 0.63 -19.64 -2.09
N PRO A 161 0.20 -18.47 -1.61
CA PRO A 161 1.07 -17.60 -0.82
C PRO A 161 1.58 -18.30 0.45
N ILE A 162 2.81 -17.96 0.84
CA ILE A 162 3.45 -18.45 2.05
C ILE A 162 3.30 -17.40 3.14
N VAL A 163 2.82 -17.81 4.31
CA VAL A 163 2.80 -16.93 5.48
C VAL A 163 4.04 -17.20 6.32
N GLU A 164 4.84 -16.15 6.49
CA GLU A 164 6.05 -16.16 7.31
C GLU A 164 5.79 -15.45 8.65
N PRO A 165 6.56 -15.80 9.70
CA PRO A 165 6.51 -15.08 10.97
C PRO A 165 6.82 -13.59 10.80
N GLY A 166 6.13 -12.73 11.54
CA GLY A 166 6.41 -11.29 11.57
C GLY A 166 7.86 -10.95 11.94
N THR A 167 8.45 -9.99 11.22
CA THR A 167 9.81 -9.47 11.49
C THR A 167 9.83 -8.50 12.69
N ALA A 168 11.02 -8.08 13.12
CA ALA A 168 11.15 -7.05 14.15
C ALA A 168 10.52 -5.71 13.71
N ASP A 169 10.67 -5.36 12.42
CA ASP A 169 10.09 -4.13 11.85
C ASP A 169 8.56 -4.23 11.73
N ASP A 170 8.04 -5.39 11.34
CA ASP A 170 6.58 -5.65 11.34
C ASP A 170 6.00 -5.44 12.74
N ASN A 171 6.67 -5.97 13.76
CA ASN A 171 6.27 -5.82 15.15
C ASN A 171 6.36 -4.36 15.62
N LEU A 172 7.37 -3.62 15.17
CA LEU A 172 7.57 -2.21 15.51
C LEU A 172 6.43 -1.36 14.92
N VAL A 173 6.13 -1.50 13.64
CA VAL A 173 5.04 -0.78 12.96
C VAL A 173 3.67 -1.20 13.53
N ARG A 174 3.47 -2.49 13.82
CA ARG A 174 2.25 -2.97 14.48
C ARG A 174 2.06 -2.30 15.85
N ARG A 175 3.07 -2.32 16.72
CA ARG A 175 2.99 -1.72 18.06
C ARG A 175 2.81 -0.21 18.01
N TRP A 176 3.43 0.47 17.05
CA TRP A 176 3.22 1.89 16.82
C TRP A 176 1.75 2.20 16.49
N ASN A 177 1.16 1.44 15.56
CA ASN A 177 -0.26 1.59 15.19
C ASN A 177 -1.18 1.31 16.39
N ILE A 178 -0.94 0.24 17.15
CA ILE A 178 -1.71 -0.07 18.38
C ILE A 178 -1.61 1.09 19.37
N ALA A 179 -0.40 1.58 19.65
CA ALA A 179 -0.19 2.62 20.65
C ALA A 179 -0.91 3.93 20.28
N LEU A 180 -0.88 4.33 19.01
CA LEU A 180 -1.61 5.51 18.54
C LEU A 180 -3.12 5.30 18.57
N PHE A 181 -3.60 4.16 18.07
CA PHE A 181 -5.04 3.84 18.04
C PHE A 181 -5.62 3.83 19.45
N GLU A 182 -5.02 3.08 20.37
CA GLU A 182 -5.48 2.98 21.76
C GLU A 182 -5.39 4.34 22.47
N SER A 183 -4.34 5.13 22.21
CA SER A 183 -4.24 6.48 22.78
C SER A 183 -5.37 7.39 22.28
N ALA A 184 -5.76 7.29 21.01
CA ALA A 184 -6.93 8.02 20.49
C ALA A 184 -8.24 7.52 21.13
N ARG A 185 -8.39 6.21 21.30
CA ARG A 185 -9.57 5.60 21.92
C ARG A 185 -9.74 6.02 23.39
N ILE A 186 -8.65 6.08 24.15
CA ILE A 186 -8.64 6.55 25.55
C ILE A 186 -9.14 7.99 25.68
N VAL A 187 -8.85 8.84 24.69
CA VAL A 187 -9.26 10.25 24.65
C VAL A 187 -10.74 10.40 24.25
N GLY A 188 -11.39 9.32 23.79
CA GLY A 188 -12.81 9.29 23.45
C GLY A 188 -13.12 9.34 21.95
N TYR A 189 -12.12 9.30 21.07
CA TYR A 189 -12.36 9.23 19.63
C TYR A 189 -13.06 7.93 19.25
N THR A 190 -14.04 7.98 18.34
CA THR A 190 -14.63 6.78 17.71
C THR A 190 -13.58 6.01 16.92
N GLU A 191 -13.85 4.76 16.54
CA GLU A 191 -12.87 3.98 15.76
C GLU A 191 -12.49 4.66 14.43
N THR A 192 -13.47 5.23 13.73
CA THR A 192 -13.22 6.00 12.49
C THR A 192 -12.37 7.23 12.76
N ALA A 193 -12.73 8.03 13.76
CA ALA A 193 -11.99 9.25 14.07
C ALA A 193 -10.58 8.94 14.59
N ALA A 194 -10.39 7.84 15.32
CA ALA A 194 -9.07 7.37 15.75
C ALA A 194 -8.17 7.06 14.54
N ARG A 195 -8.71 6.48 13.46
CA ARG A 195 -7.96 6.23 12.22
C ARG A 195 -7.58 7.51 11.49
N GLU A 196 -8.49 8.48 11.44
CA GLU A 196 -8.19 9.80 10.88
C GLU A 196 -7.07 10.47 11.69
N GLN A 197 -7.09 10.37 13.02
CA GLN A 197 -6.01 10.88 13.87
C GLN A 197 -4.67 10.16 13.62
N MET A 198 -4.68 8.84 13.41
CA MET A 198 -3.49 8.08 13.01
C MET A 198 -2.94 8.53 11.65
N GLU A 199 -3.82 8.80 10.67
CA GLU A 199 -3.43 9.33 9.35
C GLU A 199 -2.74 10.68 9.49
N LEU A 200 -3.29 11.60 10.31
CA LEU A 200 -2.66 12.89 10.60
C LEU A 200 -1.27 12.72 11.22
N VAL A 201 -1.11 11.81 12.18
CA VAL A 201 0.18 11.51 12.81
C VAL A 201 1.18 10.96 11.78
N ALA A 202 0.75 10.05 10.91
CA ALA A 202 1.60 9.47 9.88
C ALA A 202 2.06 10.52 8.86
N CYS A 203 1.15 11.38 8.39
CA CYS A 203 1.50 12.47 7.47
C CYS A 203 2.43 13.50 8.14
N GLN A 204 2.18 13.89 9.40
CA GLN A 204 3.08 14.81 10.11
C GLN A 204 4.45 14.18 10.37
N TYR A 205 4.52 12.87 10.64
CA TYR A 205 5.81 12.17 10.73
C TYR A 205 6.56 12.16 9.39
N GLN A 206 5.88 11.94 8.28
CA GLN A 206 6.48 12.05 6.94
C GLN A 206 7.05 13.46 6.72
N ASP A 207 6.28 14.49 7.10
CA ASP A 207 6.69 15.89 6.94
C ASP A 207 7.90 16.24 7.81
N ASP A 208 7.82 15.96 9.11
CA ASP A 208 8.84 16.34 10.10
C ASP A 208 10.13 15.50 9.98
N CYS A 209 10.04 14.25 9.50
CA CYS A 209 11.09 13.24 9.71
C CYS A 209 11.61 12.55 8.44
N LEU A 210 10.83 12.49 7.35
CA LEU A 210 11.15 11.70 6.15
C LEU A 210 11.36 12.54 4.89
N GLY A 211 11.60 13.84 5.04
CA GLY A 211 11.94 14.74 3.93
C GLY A 211 10.79 15.58 3.40
N GLY A 212 9.71 15.74 4.17
CA GLY A 212 8.61 16.63 3.83
C GLY A 212 7.49 15.95 3.03
N VAL A 213 6.36 16.63 2.94
CA VAL A 213 5.25 16.27 2.05
C VAL A 213 5.17 17.29 0.90
N GLN A 214 5.33 16.80 -0.33
CA GLN A 214 5.36 17.65 -1.53
C GLN A 214 4.05 17.56 -2.32
N ASP A 215 3.69 18.65 -2.98
CA ASP A 215 2.57 18.68 -3.92
C ASP A 215 2.97 18.13 -5.30
N TYR A 216 1.97 17.84 -6.14
CA TYR A 216 2.18 17.53 -7.55
C TYR A 216 2.73 18.75 -8.30
N THR A 217 3.73 18.50 -9.15
CA THR A 217 4.24 19.51 -10.08
C THR A 217 3.23 19.83 -11.18
N ASP A 218 3.30 21.03 -11.76
CA ASP A 218 2.43 21.44 -12.87
C ASP A 218 2.50 20.49 -14.08
N LEU A 219 3.71 19.97 -14.34
CA LEU A 219 3.94 18.98 -15.37
C LEU A 219 3.17 17.68 -15.08
N PHE A 220 3.19 17.19 -13.84
CA PHE A 220 2.44 16.01 -13.45
C PHE A 220 0.93 16.23 -13.61
N ARG A 221 0.42 17.37 -13.12
CA ARG A 221 -0.99 17.75 -13.25
C ARG A 221 -1.45 17.77 -14.70
N THR A 222 -0.67 18.41 -15.57
CA THR A 222 -0.96 18.50 -17.00
C THR A 222 -0.95 17.14 -17.67
N ASN A 223 0.03 16.28 -17.35
CA ASN A 223 0.17 14.98 -18.00
C ASN A 223 -0.90 13.96 -17.57
N PHE A 224 -1.32 14.00 -16.30
CA PHE A 224 -2.24 13.03 -15.72
C PHE A 224 -3.67 13.57 -15.51
N GLY A 225 -3.92 14.86 -15.80
CA GLY A 225 -5.22 15.49 -15.63
C GLY A 225 -5.71 15.48 -14.18
N VAL A 226 -4.80 15.68 -13.22
CA VAL A 226 -5.11 15.60 -11.80
C VAL A 226 -5.43 16.98 -11.24
N ASP A 227 -6.69 17.14 -10.83
CA ASP A 227 -7.15 18.27 -10.04
C ASP A 227 -6.99 17.96 -8.54
N GLY A 228 -6.39 18.88 -7.78
CA GLY A 228 -6.20 18.73 -6.33
C GLY A 228 -4.82 18.19 -5.90
N HIS A 229 -4.64 17.93 -4.62
CA HIS A 229 -3.33 17.65 -4.01
C HIS A 229 -3.22 16.22 -3.48
N PRO A 230 -2.00 15.68 -3.28
CA PRO A 230 -1.81 14.45 -2.53
C PRO A 230 -2.49 14.52 -1.15
N ARG A 231 -3.04 13.40 -0.68
CA ARG A 231 -3.78 13.32 0.58
C ARG A 231 -2.99 13.90 1.77
N CYS A 232 -1.76 13.43 1.99
CA CYS A 232 -0.95 13.97 3.07
C CYS A 232 -0.62 15.46 2.87
N TYR A 233 -0.45 15.95 1.64
CA TYR A 233 -0.17 17.37 1.41
C TYR A 233 -1.34 18.22 1.91
N THR A 234 -2.56 17.85 1.53
CA THR A 234 -3.80 18.49 1.99
C THR A 234 -3.91 18.49 3.51
N LEU A 235 -3.64 17.35 4.15
CA LEU A 235 -3.72 17.22 5.62
C LEU A 235 -2.69 18.09 6.33
N ILE A 236 -1.44 18.16 5.83
CA ILE A 236 -0.41 19.04 6.39
C ILE A 236 -0.81 20.51 6.25
N GLN A 237 -1.38 20.92 5.11
CA GLN A 237 -1.86 22.30 4.95
C GLN A 237 -2.94 22.64 5.99
N TYR A 238 -3.87 21.73 6.27
CA TYR A 238 -4.89 21.93 7.32
C TYR A 238 -4.33 21.94 8.74
N LEU A 239 -3.28 21.14 9.02
CA LEU A 239 -2.59 21.19 10.31
C LEU A 239 -1.84 22.52 10.47
N ASN A 240 -1.24 23.04 9.40
CA ASN A 240 -0.51 24.31 9.41
C ASN A 240 -1.44 25.53 9.50
N SER A 241 -2.61 25.49 8.87
CA SER A 241 -3.63 26.54 9.00
C SER A 241 -4.37 26.51 10.34
N GLY A 242 -4.32 25.38 11.06
CA GLY A 242 -5.05 25.16 12.30
C GLY A 242 -6.49 24.67 12.10
N ASP A 243 -6.90 24.38 10.86
CA ASP A 243 -8.22 23.81 10.55
C ASP A 243 -8.38 22.37 11.06
N LEU A 244 -7.26 21.64 11.15
CA LEU A 244 -7.18 20.33 11.79
C LEU A 244 -6.16 20.35 12.94
N VAL A 245 -6.40 19.49 13.93
CA VAL A 245 -5.50 19.28 15.07
C VAL A 245 -5.36 17.80 15.35
N ILE A 246 -4.13 17.36 15.64
CA ILE A 246 -3.87 16.04 16.19
C ILE A 246 -4.23 16.05 17.67
N GLY A 247 -5.37 15.46 18.02
CA GLY A 247 -5.90 15.41 19.38
C GLY A 247 -5.36 14.27 20.24
N ILE A 248 -4.48 13.41 19.71
CA ILE A 248 -3.80 12.37 20.50
C ILE A 248 -2.73 13.03 21.40
N PRO A 249 -2.85 13.00 22.73
CA PRO A 249 -1.87 13.61 23.62
C PRO A 249 -0.50 12.95 23.47
N LYS A 250 0.56 13.76 23.46
CA LYS A 250 1.96 13.30 23.39
C LYS A 250 2.24 12.38 22.20
N TRP A 251 1.48 12.49 21.11
CA TRP A 251 1.64 11.63 19.93
C TRP A 251 3.08 11.63 19.37
N LYS A 252 3.80 12.76 19.42
CA LYS A 252 5.22 12.83 19.03
C LYS A 252 6.11 11.94 19.89
N GLU A 253 5.88 11.91 21.20
CA GLU A 253 6.61 11.04 22.13
C GLU A 253 6.25 9.57 21.92
N ILE A 254 4.98 9.26 21.65
CA ILE A 254 4.51 7.91 21.33
C ILE A 254 5.20 7.42 20.06
N THR A 255 5.13 8.20 18.97
CA THR A 255 5.76 7.86 17.69
C THR A 255 7.27 7.70 17.83
N ALA A 256 7.96 8.61 18.54
CA ALA A 256 9.41 8.56 18.72
C ALA A 256 9.92 7.31 19.48
N ARG A 257 9.05 6.58 20.21
CA ARG A 257 9.41 5.30 20.85
C ARG A 257 9.57 4.16 19.86
N PHE A 258 8.88 4.25 18.72
CA PHE A 258 8.88 3.21 17.69
C PHE A 258 9.68 3.67 16.48
N LEU A 259 9.37 4.86 15.96
CA LEU A 259 9.98 5.41 14.76
C LEU A 259 10.89 6.59 15.14
N PRO A 260 12.22 6.45 15.03
CA PRO A 260 13.15 7.53 15.33
C PRO A 260 12.87 8.77 14.48
N CYS A 261 12.95 9.94 15.09
CA CYS A 261 12.88 11.21 14.39
C CYS A 261 13.74 12.26 15.08
N ALA A 262 14.61 12.92 14.32
CA ALA A 262 15.48 13.98 14.85
C ALA A 262 14.66 15.18 15.35
N ALA A 263 13.58 15.54 14.65
CA ALA A 263 12.71 16.65 15.02
C ALA A 263 11.93 16.41 16.33
N TYR A 264 11.78 15.14 16.76
CA TYR A 264 11.03 14.79 17.98
C TYR A 264 11.92 14.61 19.21
N LYS A 265 13.24 14.76 19.06
CA LYS A 265 14.15 14.73 20.22
C LYS A 265 13.79 15.89 21.13
N LYS A 266 13.55 15.60 22.41
CA LYS A 266 13.36 16.64 23.42
C LYS A 266 14.58 17.54 23.41
N ARG A 267 14.38 18.85 23.25
CA ARG A 267 15.43 19.82 23.53
C ARG A 267 15.90 19.60 24.98
N PRO A 268 17.20 19.74 25.28
CA PRO A 268 17.66 19.68 26.66
C PRO A 268 16.83 20.65 27.49
N GLN A 269 16.11 20.14 28.49
CA GLN A 269 15.36 21.01 29.39
C GLN A 269 16.33 21.97 30.05
N THR A 270 15.99 23.25 30.03
CA THR A 270 16.70 24.26 30.78
C THR A 270 16.65 23.93 32.26
N VAL A 271 17.62 24.43 33.03
CA VAL A 271 17.65 24.25 34.50
C VAL A 271 16.34 24.75 35.13
N PHE A 272 15.75 25.80 34.54
CA PHE A 272 14.47 26.36 34.95
C PHE A 272 13.29 25.40 34.69
N GLU A 273 13.17 24.84 33.49
CA GLU A 273 12.12 23.86 33.17
C GLU A 273 12.20 22.62 34.08
N LYS A 274 13.42 22.13 34.35
CA LYS A 274 13.64 21.04 35.32
C LYS A 274 13.20 21.41 36.74
N ALA A 275 13.43 22.65 37.15
CA ALA A 275 13.02 23.14 38.46
C ALA A 275 11.50 23.28 38.57
N VAL A 276 10.83 23.73 37.51
CA VAL A 276 9.36 23.86 37.44
C VAL A 276 8.68 22.49 37.47
N ASP A 277 9.15 21.52 36.67
CA ASP A 277 8.61 20.15 36.67
C ASP A 277 8.77 19.48 38.05
N LYS A 278 9.94 19.68 38.68
CA LYS A 278 10.20 19.20 40.03
C LYS A 278 9.24 19.83 41.04
N TYR A 279 9.00 21.13 40.95
CA TYR A 279 8.10 21.84 41.85
C TYR A 279 6.64 21.40 41.68
N ALA A 280 6.18 21.24 40.43
CA ALA A 280 4.84 20.75 40.10
C ALA A 280 4.60 19.30 40.59
N SER A 281 5.63 18.45 40.55
CA SER A 281 5.56 17.09 41.07
C SER A 281 5.45 17.02 42.60
N THR A 282 6.02 18.00 43.31
CA THR A 282 5.99 18.07 44.79
C THR A 282 4.73 18.68 45.37
N THR A 283 3.97 19.47 44.60
CA THR A 283 2.67 20.04 45.04
C THR A 283 1.48 19.10 44.77
N SER A 284 1.74 17.93 44.18
CA SER A 284 0.73 16.91 43.86
C SER A 284 0.67 15.77 44.91
N SER A 285 1.33 15.94 46.06
CA SER A 285 1.36 14.99 47.20
C SER A 285 0.69 15.58 48.42
#